data_AF-A0A7J5BTS6-F1
#
_entry.id   AF-A0A7J5BTS6-F1
#
_cell.length_a   1.000
_cell.length_b   1.000
_cell.length_c   1.000
_cell.angle_alpha   90.00
_cell.angle_beta   90.00
_cell.angle_gamma   90.00
#
_symmetry.space_group_name_H-M   'P 1'
#
loop_
_entity.id
_entity.type
_entity.pdbx_description
1 polymer ?
#
loop_
_entity_poly.entity_id
_entity_poly.type
_entity_poly.pdbx_seq_one_letter_code
_entity_poly.pdbx_strand_id
1 'polypeptide(L)'
;MTERRPISTLLGDISTGVQDLVHQEIELAKAELRDSGRNAGIGGALFIGAGAIVVFALLFLSLGAWWGLGLLVGNGWSGLILGVFWLIVAGLAVLVGVKRFKKVKGAPKTVESVRGIVSTITPNRSER
;
A
#
# COMPACT_ATOMS: atom_id res chain seq x y z
N MET A 1 48.34 41.41 -9.74
CA MET A 1 48.66 40.10 -9.13
C MET A 1 47.43 39.22 -9.28
N THR A 2 47.37 38.37 -10.30
CA THR A 2 46.25 37.44 -10.51
C THR A 2 46.72 36.08 -10.05
N GLU A 3 46.31 35.68 -8.85
CA GLU A 3 46.63 34.39 -8.26
C GLU A 3 45.90 33.30 -9.06
N ARG A 4 46.61 32.63 -9.97
CA ARG A 4 46.04 31.49 -10.71
C ARG A 4 45.90 30.34 -9.74
N ARG A 5 44.65 30.08 -9.32
CA ARG A 5 44.35 28.90 -8.51
C ARG A 5 44.76 27.64 -9.29
N PRO A 6 45.46 26.68 -8.65
CA PRO A 6 45.90 25.49 -9.33
C PRO A 6 44.69 24.63 -9.70
N ILE A 7 44.74 24.00 -10.88
CA ILE A 7 43.67 23.16 -11.43
C ILE A 7 43.30 21.98 -10.52
N SER A 8 44.24 21.54 -9.67
CA SER A 8 44.02 20.52 -8.64
C SER A 8 43.01 20.97 -7.59
N THR A 9 42.94 22.25 -7.25
CA THR A 9 41.95 22.80 -6.30
C THR A 9 40.56 22.84 -6.93
N LEU A 10 40.44 23.22 -8.20
CA LEU A 10 39.16 23.26 -8.92
C LEU A 10 38.55 21.86 -9.10
N LEU A 11 39.37 20.83 -9.37
CA LEU A 11 38.90 19.44 -9.43
C LEU A 11 38.41 18.95 -8.05
N GLY A 12 39.08 19.34 -6.98
CA GLY A 12 38.66 19.02 -5.61
C GLY A 12 37.31 19.66 -5.25
N ASP A 13 37.10 20.92 -5.65
CA ASP A 13 35.85 21.64 -5.41
C ASP A 13 34.67 21.01 -6.18
N ILE A 14 34.89 20.56 -7.43
CA ILE A 14 33.86 19.85 -8.22
C ILE A 14 33.53 18.50 -7.61
N SER A 15 34.54 17.72 -7.19
CA SER A 15 34.32 16.42 -6.54
C SER A 15 33.50 16.55 -5.25
N THR A 16 33.79 17.58 -4.47
CA THR A 16 33.04 17.87 -3.22
C THR A 16 31.61 18.27 -3.54
N GLY A 17 31.39 19.15 -4.52
CA GLY A 17 30.04 19.56 -4.93
C GLY A 17 29.18 18.40 -5.45
N VAL A 18 29.77 17.44 -6.17
CA VAL A 18 29.06 16.22 -6.62
C VAL A 18 28.69 15.33 -5.44
N GLN A 19 29.57 15.19 -4.43
CA GLN A 19 29.26 14.44 -3.20
C GLN A 19 28.12 15.09 -2.42
N ASP A 20 28.11 16.42 -2.34
CA ASP A 20 27.05 17.18 -1.67
C ASP A 20 25.69 17.01 -2.37
N LEU A 21 25.66 17.03 -3.71
CA LEU A 21 24.45 16.77 -4.50
C LEU A 21 23.88 15.36 -4.26
N VAL A 22 24.75 14.34 -4.28
CA VAL A 22 24.33 12.96 -4.02
C VAL A 22 23.77 12.82 -2.61
N HIS A 23 24.41 13.45 -1.61
CA HIS A 23 23.87 13.47 -0.25
C HIS A 23 22.52 14.18 -0.16
N GLN A 24 22.35 15.31 -0.85
CA GLN A 24 21.08 16.03 -0.89
C GLN A 24 19.96 15.23 -1.57
N GLU A 25 20.25 14.53 -2.68
CA GLU A 25 19.26 13.65 -3.33
C GLU A 25 18.83 12.51 -2.41
N ILE A 26 19.77 11.93 -1.65
CA ILE A 26 19.46 10.89 -0.67
C ILE A 26 18.60 11.45 0.46
N GLU A 27 18.93 12.64 0.98
CA GLU A 27 18.13 13.29 2.03
C GLU A 27 16.74 13.66 1.53
N LEU A 28 16.63 14.15 0.30
CA LEU A 28 15.36 14.48 -0.34
C LEU A 28 14.52 13.23 -0.57
N ALA A 29 15.10 12.16 -1.14
CA ALA A 29 14.43 10.89 -1.32
C ALA A 29 13.98 10.30 0.02
N LYS A 30 14.80 10.42 1.07
CA LYS A 30 14.43 10.00 2.43
C LYS A 30 13.27 10.84 2.98
N ALA A 31 13.26 12.14 2.75
CA ALA A 31 12.17 13.02 3.15
C ALA A 31 10.87 12.67 2.42
N GLU A 32 10.91 12.46 1.10
CA GLU A 32 9.77 12.10 0.28
C GLU A 32 9.22 10.70 0.63
N LEU A 33 10.10 9.73 0.86
CA LEU A 33 9.72 8.40 1.36
C LEU A 33 9.13 8.47 2.76
N ARG A 34 9.64 9.34 3.64
CA ARG A 34 9.09 9.52 4.99
C ARG A 34 7.69 10.14 4.93
N ASP A 35 7.49 11.16 4.11
CA ASP A 35 6.19 11.81 3.95
C ASP A 35 5.19 10.88 3.26
N SER A 36 5.60 10.19 2.21
CA SER A 36 4.79 9.17 1.54
C SER A 36 4.40 8.04 2.49
N GLY A 37 5.36 7.53 3.26
CA GLY A 37 5.14 6.48 4.26
C GLY A 37 4.21 6.95 5.40
N ARG A 38 4.37 8.20 5.87
CA ARG A 38 3.50 8.79 6.89
C ARG A 38 2.08 8.96 6.38
N ASN A 39 1.89 9.50 5.19
CA ASN A 39 0.56 9.71 4.61
C ASN A 39 -0.13 8.38 4.29
N ALA A 40 0.61 7.41 3.74
CA ALA A 40 0.11 6.05 3.53
C ALA A 40 -0.24 5.37 4.87
N GLY A 41 0.57 5.57 5.91
CA GLY A 41 0.33 5.03 7.25
C GLY A 41 -0.90 5.63 7.92
N ILE A 42 -1.05 6.95 7.90
CA ILE A 42 -2.23 7.66 8.44
C ILE A 42 -3.48 7.24 7.64
N GLY A 43 -3.40 7.25 6.30
CA GLY A 43 -4.50 6.82 5.44
C GLY A 43 -4.92 5.37 5.74
N GLY A 44 -3.96 4.46 5.86
CA GLY A 44 -4.20 3.06 6.24
C GLY A 44 -4.85 2.93 7.61
N ALA A 45 -4.35 3.67 8.62
CA ALA A 45 -4.92 3.67 9.97
C ALA A 45 -6.36 4.20 9.99
N LEU A 46 -6.65 5.30 9.27
CA LEU A 46 -8.00 5.84 9.13
C LEU A 46 -8.95 4.85 8.46
N PHE A 47 -8.50 4.14 7.41
CA PHE A 47 -9.31 3.11 6.77
C PHE A 47 -9.63 1.93 7.71
N ILE A 48 -8.66 1.47 8.48
CA ILE A 48 -8.87 0.42 9.49
C ILE A 48 -9.84 0.91 10.57
N GLY A 49 -9.63 2.12 11.08
CA GLY A 49 -10.51 2.73 12.09
C GLY A 49 -11.95 2.92 11.59
N ALA A 50 -12.12 3.45 10.38
CA ALA A 50 -13.43 3.57 9.74
C ALA A 50 -14.09 2.20 9.53
N GLY A 51 -13.32 1.19 9.12
CA GLY A 51 -13.81 -0.19 9.01
C GLY A 51 -14.36 -0.71 10.33
N ALA A 52 -13.66 -0.50 11.44
CA ALA A 52 -14.13 -0.89 12.77
C ALA A 52 -15.44 -0.18 13.15
N ILE A 53 -15.55 1.13 12.90
CA ILE A 53 -16.78 1.90 13.15
C ILE A 53 -17.95 1.33 12.34
N VAL A 54 -17.74 1.02 11.06
CA VAL A 54 -18.77 0.40 10.20
C VAL A 54 -19.21 -0.95 10.74
N VAL A 55 -18.28 -1.79 11.23
CA VAL A 55 -18.63 -3.07 11.86
C VAL A 55 -19.52 -2.86 13.08
N PHE A 56 -19.19 -1.93 13.98
CA PHE A 56 -20.04 -1.63 15.14
C PHE A 56 -21.40 -1.06 14.74
N ALA A 57 -21.46 -0.16 13.77
CA ALA A 57 -22.72 0.38 13.26
C ALA A 57 -23.61 -0.72 12.70
N LEU A 58 -23.06 -1.62 11.89
CA LEU A 58 -23.78 -2.77 11.34
C LEU A 58 -24.24 -3.74 12.43
N LEU A 59 -23.45 -3.94 13.49
CA LEU A 59 -23.85 -4.76 14.64
C LEU A 59 -25.06 -4.16 15.36
N PHE A 60 -25.03 -2.87 15.71
CA PHE A 60 -26.15 -2.22 16.40
C PHE A 60 -27.40 -2.13 15.52
N LEU A 61 -27.25 -1.84 14.22
CA LEU A 61 -28.34 -1.90 13.25
C LEU A 61 -28.92 -3.31 13.15
N SER A 62 -28.09 -4.35 13.19
CA SER A 62 -28.55 -5.75 13.17
C SER A 62 -29.34 -6.10 14.43
N LEU A 63 -28.89 -5.65 15.60
CA LEU A 63 -29.65 -5.84 16.85
C LEU A 63 -31.00 -5.12 16.79
N GLY A 64 -31.01 -3.85 16.35
CA GLY A 64 -32.25 -3.10 16.16
C GLY A 64 -33.20 -3.78 15.16
N ALA A 65 -32.68 -4.26 14.03
CA ALA A 65 -33.45 -5.00 13.04
C ALA A 65 -33.99 -6.33 13.60
N TRP A 66 -33.20 -7.06 14.38
CA TRP A 66 -33.63 -8.29 15.02
C TRP A 66 -34.81 -8.03 15.96
N TRP A 67 -34.68 -7.05 16.86
CA TRP A 67 -35.75 -6.68 17.79
C TRP A 67 -36.98 -6.15 17.07
N GLY A 68 -36.80 -5.31 16.04
CA GLY A 68 -37.88 -4.78 15.22
C GLY A 68 -38.65 -5.87 14.47
N LEU A 69 -37.95 -6.79 13.80
CA LEU A 69 -38.54 -7.98 13.17
C LEU A 69 -39.20 -8.88 14.23
N GLY A 70 -38.63 -8.92 15.43
CA GLY A 70 -39.16 -9.65 16.58
C GLY A 70 -40.61 -9.31 16.90
N LEU A 71 -41.00 -8.04 16.71
CA LEU A 71 -42.37 -7.58 16.91
C LEU A 71 -43.35 -8.07 15.85
N LEU A 72 -42.86 -8.47 14.66
CA LEU A 72 -43.69 -8.90 13.53
C LEU A 72 -43.76 -10.43 13.43
N VAL A 73 -42.61 -11.11 13.58
CA VAL A 73 -42.48 -12.55 13.31
C VAL A 73 -41.92 -13.36 14.49
N GLY A 74 -41.63 -12.71 15.62
CA GLY A 74 -41.03 -13.32 16.79
C GLY A 74 -39.50 -13.36 16.75
N ASN A 75 -38.86 -13.25 17.92
CA ASN A 75 -37.40 -13.14 18.03
C ASN A 75 -36.64 -14.35 17.48
N GLY A 76 -37.22 -15.56 17.54
CA GLY A 76 -36.58 -16.77 16.99
C GLY A 76 -36.45 -16.72 15.46
N TRP A 77 -37.55 -16.42 14.76
CA TRP A 77 -37.56 -16.32 13.29
C TRP A 77 -36.81 -15.11 12.77
N SER A 78 -36.83 -14.00 13.52
CA SER A 78 -36.05 -12.80 13.21
C SER A 78 -34.57 -13.10 13.10
N GLY A 79 -34.06 -13.96 13.98
CA GLY A 79 -32.69 -14.42 13.93
C GLY A 79 -32.33 -15.23 12.70
N LEU A 80 -33.21 -16.14 12.30
CA LEU A 80 -33.01 -16.92 11.09
C LEU A 80 -33.02 -16.04 9.84
N ILE A 81 -33.97 -15.11 9.73
CA ILE A 81 -34.06 -14.18 8.60
C ILE A 81 -32.80 -13.32 8.51
N LEU A 82 -32.38 -12.72 9.63
CA LEU A 82 -31.22 -11.84 9.65
C LEU A 82 -29.91 -12.62 9.43
N GLY A 83 -29.84 -13.86 9.92
CA GLY A 83 -28.73 -14.77 9.66
C GLY A 83 -28.59 -15.09 8.16
N VAL A 84 -29.70 -15.43 7.50
CA VAL A 84 -29.72 -15.67 6.04
C VAL A 84 -29.34 -14.41 5.28
N PHE A 85 -29.84 -13.24 5.69
CA PHE A 85 -29.46 -11.96 5.11
C PHE A 85 -27.93 -11.73 5.17
N TRP A 86 -27.31 -11.93 6.34
CA TRP A 86 -25.86 -11.79 6.48
C TRP A 86 -25.07 -12.83 5.70
N LEU A 87 -25.55 -14.07 5.56
CA LEU A 87 -24.92 -15.08 4.70
C LEU A 87 -24.92 -14.66 3.23
N ILE A 88 -26.01 -14.06 2.74
CA ILE A 88 -26.09 -13.54 1.37
C ILE A 88 -25.10 -12.38 1.20
N VAL A 89 -25.09 -11.42 2.13
CA VAL A 89 -24.16 -10.28 2.09
C VAL A 89 -22.70 -10.76 2.10
N ALA A 90 -22.36 -11.70 2.98
CA ALA A 90 -21.03 -12.29 3.06
C ALA A 90 -20.65 -13.03 1.77
N GLY A 91 -21.57 -13.84 1.22
CA GLY A 91 -21.38 -14.52 -0.06
C GLY A 91 -21.07 -13.55 -1.20
N LEU A 92 -21.82 -12.45 -1.31
CA LEU A 92 -21.58 -11.40 -2.30
C LEU A 92 -20.24 -10.70 -2.08
N ALA A 93 -19.89 -10.38 -0.83
CA ALA A 93 -18.61 -9.75 -0.49
C ALA A 93 -17.42 -10.62 -0.88
N VAL A 94 -17.47 -11.93 -0.59
CA VAL A 94 -16.44 -12.91 -1.02
C VAL A 94 -16.34 -12.94 -2.54
N LEU A 95 -17.48 -13.00 -3.24
CA LEU A 95 -17.52 -13.08 -4.70
C LEU A 95 -16.91 -11.83 -5.35
N VAL A 96 -17.25 -10.64 -4.84
CA VAL A 96 -16.65 -9.37 -5.28
C VAL A 96 -15.16 -9.33 -4.93
N GLY A 97 -14.78 -9.72 -3.73
CA GLY A 97 -13.39 -9.76 -3.27
C GLY A 97 -12.52 -10.63 -4.18
N VAL A 98 -12.95 -11.88 -4.44
CA VAL A 98 -12.27 -12.79 -5.35
C VAL A 98 -12.17 -12.20 -6.76
N LYS A 99 -13.23 -11.59 -7.29
CA LYS A 99 -13.20 -10.93 -8.60
C LYS A 99 -12.22 -9.76 -8.65
N ARG A 100 -12.12 -8.98 -7.57
CA ARG A 100 -11.19 -7.85 -7.47
C ARG A 100 -9.74 -8.33 -7.35
N PHE A 101 -9.46 -9.33 -6.50
CA PHE A 101 -8.14 -9.93 -6.39
C PHE A 101 -7.66 -10.53 -7.72
N LYS A 102 -8.52 -11.23 -8.45
CA LYS A 102 -8.18 -11.76 -9.78
C LYS A 102 -7.85 -10.67 -10.82
N LYS A 103 -8.34 -9.43 -10.62
CA LYS A 103 -8.04 -8.29 -11.50
C LYS A 103 -6.73 -7.58 -11.11
N VAL A 104 -6.18 -7.84 -9.93
CA VAL A 104 -4.84 -7.38 -9.58
C VAL A 104 -3.85 -8.25 -10.37
N LYS A 105 -3.57 -7.84 -11.61
CA LYS A 105 -2.31 -8.21 -12.25
C LYS A 105 -1.23 -7.63 -11.33
N GLY A 106 -0.19 -8.39 -11.00
CA GLY A 106 0.90 -7.93 -10.14
C GLY A 106 1.60 -6.68 -10.71
N ALA A 107 2.82 -6.37 -10.27
CA ALA A 107 3.64 -5.35 -10.94
C ALA A 107 4.57 -6.03 -11.98
N PRO A 108 4.06 -6.57 -13.11
CA PRO A 108 4.86 -7.38 -14.03
C PRO A 108 6.03 -6.58 -14.59
N LYS A 109 5.83 -5.28 -14.84
CA LYS A 109 6.86 -4.35 -15.32
C LYS A 109 8.03 -4.23 -14.33
N THR A 110 7.76 -4.19 -13.03
CA THR A 110 8.79 -4.13 -11.98
C THR A 110 9.53 -5.46 -11.87
N VAL A 111 8.80 -6.58 -11.92
CA VAL A 111 9.41 -7.92 -11.89
C VAL A 111 10.27 -8.17 -13.13
N GLU A 112 9.83 -7.71 -14.30
CA GLU A 112 10.53 -7.82 -15.57
C GLU A 112 11.77 -6.91 -15.62
N SER A 113 11.66 -5.67 -15.12
CA SER A 113 12.81 -4.76 -14.99
C SER A 113 13.89 -5.32 -14.04
N VAL A 114 13.48 -5.88 -12.89
CA VAL A 114 14.43 -6.51 -11.95
C VAL A 114 15.08 -7.75 -12.57
N ARG A 115 14.30 -8.58 -13.29
CA ARG A 115 14.84 -9.74 -14.02
C ARG A 115 15.84 -9.33 -15.10
N GLY A 116 15.56 -8.26 -15.84
CA GLY A 116 16.48 -7.70 -16.84
C GLY A 116 17.82 -7.30 -16.22
N ILE A 117 17.79 -6.55 -15.12
CA ILE A 117 19.01 -6.10 -14.41
C ILE A 117 19.82 -7.28 -13.85
N VAL A 118 19.14 -8.26 -13.25
CA VAL A 118 19.81 -9.47 -12.71
C VAL A 118 20.44 -10.30 -13.82
N SER A 119 19.77 -10.39 -14.99
CA SER A 119 20.30 -11.12 -16.14
C SER A 119 21.55 -10.47 -16.76
N THR A 120 21.68 -9.15 -16.67
CA THR A 120 22.87 -8.42 -17.15
C THR A 120 24.09 -8.53 -16.22
N ILE A 121 23.88 -8.86 -14.95
CA ILE A 121 24.95 -9.00 -13.94
C ILE A 121 25.38 -10.46 -13.74
N THR A 122 24.70 -11.41 -14.40
CA THR A 122 25.12 -12.82 -14.39
C THR A 122 26.03 -13.09 -15.59
N PRO A 123 27.37 -13.13 -15.42
CA PRO A 123 28.26 -13.50 -16.51
C PRO A 123 27.97 -14.94 -16.94
N ASN A 124 27.59 -15.13 -18.20
CA ASN A 124 27.47 -16.44 -18.82
C ASN A 124 28.87 -17.09 -18.84
N ARG A 125 29.16 -17.94 -17.86
CA ARG A 125 30.34 -18.80 -17.84
C ARG A 125 30.07 -20.05 -18.70
N SER A 126 29.91 -19.81 -20.00
CA SER A 126 30.21 -20.77 -21.06
C SER A 126 31.01 -19.93 -22.05
N GLU A 127 32.32 -20.13 -22.16
CA GLU A 127 32.93 -21.23 -22.90
C GLU A 127 34.30 -21.58 -22.30
N ARG A 128 34.62 -22.88 -22.30
CA ARG A 128 35.94 -23.44 -21.97
C ARG A 128 36.79 -23.51 -23.22
#